data_AF-A0A0H3ZJV7-F1
#
_entry.id   AF-A0A0H3ZJV7-F1
#
_cell.length_a   1.000
_cell.length_b   1.000
_cell.length_c   1.000
_cell.angle_alpha   90.00
_cell.angle_beta   90.00
_cell.angle_gamma   90.00
#
_symmetry.space_group_name_H-M   'P 1'
#
loop_
_entity.id
_entity.type
_entity.pdbx_description
1 polymer ?
#
loop_
_entity_poly.entity_id
_entity_poly.type
_entity_poly.pdbx_seq_one_letter_code
_entity_poly.pdbx_strand_id
1 'polypeptide(L)' 'MPIKDPIELDVFYKRLSTLVRSSDLNTVECILFLSTFESWYWFQSYSLYSSISQKAIEYFEEVNDA' A
#
# COMPACT_ATOMS: atom_id res chain seq x y z
N MET A 1 -1.02 -23.30 12.78
CA MET A 1 -0.38 -22.24 12.00
C MET A 1 -1.22 -20.99 12.19
N PRO A 2 -0.68 -19.83 12.59
CA PRO A 2 -1.50 -18.63 12.70
C PRO A 2 -2.07 -18.31 11.31
N ILE A 3 -3.38 -18.03 11.26
CA ILE A 3 -4.03 -17.54 10.06
C ILE A 3 -3.43 -16.18 9.79
N LYS A 4 -2.68 -16.05 8.69
CA LYS A 4 -2.18 -14.74 8.25
C LYS A 4 -3.37 -13.93 7.76
N ASP A 5 -3.37 -12.65 8.10
CA ASP A 5 -4.33 -11.73 7.54
C ASP A 5 -4.20 -11.74 6.00
N PRO A 6 -5.29 -11.90 5.23
CA PRO A 6 -5.25 -11.89 3.76
C PRO A 6 -4.45 -10.72 3.17
N ILE A 7 -4.50 -9.52 3.78
CA ILE A 7 -3.78 -8.36 3.28
C ILE A 7 -2.25 -8.50 3.41
N GLU A 8 -1.76 -9.27 4.41
CA GLU A 8 -0.33 -9.55 4.56
C GLU A 8 0.22 -10.42 3.42
N LEU A 9 -0.66 -11.04 2.62
CA LEU A 9 -0.27 -11.81 1.45
C LEU A 9 -0.39 -11.02 0.15
N ASP A 10 -1.15 -9.92 0.17
CA ASP A 10 -1.42 -9.10 -1.01
C ASP A 10 -0.15 -8.46 -1.60
N VAL A 11 -0.04 -8.53 -2.94
CA VAL A 11 1.15 -8.08 -3.66
C VAL A 11 1.27 -6.55 -3.69
N PHE A 12 0.14 -5.86 -3.79
CA PHE A 12 0.10 -4.40 -3.84
C PHE A 12 0.41 -3.80 -2.48
N TYR A 13 -0.21 -4.34 -1.42
CA TYR A 13 0.05 -3.92 -0.05
C TYR A 13 1.52 -4.11 0.36
N LYS A 14 2.13 -5.26 0.01
CA LYS A 14 3.57 -5.48 0.25
C LYS A 14 4.45 -4.48 -0.47
N ARG A 15 4.15 -4.19 -1.74
CA ARG A 15 4.96 -3.25 -2.52
C ARG A 15 4.81 -1.83 -2.00
N LEU A 16 3.58 -1.37 -1.76
CA LEU A 16 3.30 -0.05 -1.18
C LEU A 16 3.89 0.12 0.20
N SER A 17 3.75 -0.87 1.10
CA SER A 17 4.36 -0.78 2.43
C SER A 17 5.88 -0.71 2.40
N THR A 18 6.53 -1.27 1.39
CA THR A 18 7.96 -1.11 1.17
C THR A 18 8.29 0.30 0.69
N LEU A 19 7.59 0.77 -0.35
CA LEU A 19 7.82 2.09 -0.97
C LEU A 19 7.54 3.26 -0.03
N VAL A 20 6.45 3.17 0.76
CA VAL A 20 6.08 4.19 1.74
C VAL A 20 7.12 4.28 2.85
N ARG A 21 7.66 3.15 3.30
CA ARG A 21 8.72 3.12 4.32
C ARG A 21 10.07 3.63 3.81
N SER A 22 10.30 3.61 2.50
CA SER A 22 11.51 4.18 1.89
C SER A 22 11.34 5.63 1.43
N SER A 23 10.14 6.20 1.56
CA SER A 23 9.86 7.59 1.22
C SER A 23 10.24 8.56 2.35
N ASP A 24 10.18 9.86 2.07
CA ASP A 24 10.41 10.92 3.05
C ASP A 24 9.24 11.14 4.04
N LEU A 25 8.19 10.31 3.96
CA LEU A 25 7.05 10.40 4.87
C LEU A 25 7.49 10.08 6.31
N ASN A 26 7.00 10.89 7.24
CA ASN A 26 7.20 10.61 8.65
C ASN A 26 6.36 9.41 9.11
N THR A 27 6.60 8.94 10.34
CA THR A 27 5.92 7.75 10.88
C THR A 27 4.39 7.87 10.89
N VAL A 28 3.85 9.05 11.20
CA VAL A 28 2.39 9.26 11.23
C VAL A 28 1.81 9.20 9.83
N GLU A 29 2.46 9.85 8.87
CA GLU A 29 2.05 9.84 7.46
C GLU A 29 2.09 8.43 6.88
N CYS A 30 3.15 7.66 7.17
CA CYS A 30 3.25 6.25 6.79
C CYS A 30 2.06 5.43 7.31
N ILE A 31 1.71 5.60 8.59
CA ILE A 31 0.60 4.87 9.21
C ILE A 31 -0.72 5.27 8.54
N LEU A 32 -1.01 6.56 8.42
CA LEU A 32 -2.25 7.06 7.82
C LEU A 32 -2.41 6.60 6.37
N PHE A 33 -1.32 6.62 5.62
CA PHE A 33 -1.29 6.14 4.25
C PHE A 33 -1.64 4.65 4.22
N LEU A 34 -0.89 3.79 4.92
CA LEU A 34 -1.11 2.35 4.89
C LEU A 34 -2.48 1.93 5.43
N SER A 35 -3.01 2.60 6.47
CA SER A 35 -4.38 2.36 6.96
C SER A 35 -5.45 2.72 5.92
N THR A 36 -5.22 3.74 5.09
CA THR A 36 -6.12 4.08 3.98
C THR A 36 -6.13 2.97 2.93
N PHE A 37 -4.96 2.41 2.59
CA PHE A 37 -4.88 1.29 1.64
C PHE A 37 -5.49 0.02 2.19
N GLU A 38 -5.28 -0.26 3.47
CA GLU A 38 -5.91 -1.38 4.16
C GLU A 38 -7.44 -1.26 4.13
N SER A 39 -7.98 -0.06 4.38
CA SER A 39 -9.41 0.22 4.22
C SER A 39 -9.89 -0.06 2.80
N TRP A 40 -9.15 0.36 1.76
CA TRP A 40 -9.54 0.07 0.38
C TRP A 40 -9.53 -1.43 0.05
N TYR A 41 -8.56 -2.18 0.55
CA TYR A 41 -8.51 -3.63 0.38
C TYR A 41 -9.77 -4.31 0.91
N TRP A 42 -10.25 -3.88 2.08
CA TRP A 42 -11.39 -4.51 2.75
C TRP A 42 -12.76 -4.03 2.27
N PHE A 43 -12.88 -2.77 1.85
CA PHE A 43 -14.18 -2.14 1.62
C PHE A 43 -14.47 -1.79 0.15
N GLN A 44 -13.50 -1.95 -0.75
CA GLN A 44 -13.68 -1.68 -2.19
C GLN A 44 -13.65 -2.97 -3.00
N SER A 45 -14.17 -2.90 -4.24
CA SER A 45 -13.98 -4.00 -5.19
C SER A 45 -12.49 -4.20 -5.47
N TYR A 46 -12.06 -5.46 -5.61
CA TYR A 46 -10.66 -5.78 -5.89
C TYR A 46 -10.13 -5.07 -7.13
N SER A 47 -10.96 -4.92 -8.18
CA SER A 47 -10.59 -4.19 -9.40
C SER A 47 -10.29 -2.70 -9.14
N LEU A 48 -11.07 -2.05 -8.27
CA LEU A 48 -10.84 -0.65 -7.91
C LEU A 48 -9.60 -0.53 -7.03
N TYR A 49 -9.50 -1.39 -6.00
CA TYR A 49 -8.35 -1.49 -5.13
C TYR A 49 -7.04 -1.67 -5.91
N SER A 50 -6.98 -2.64 -6.83
CA SER A 50 -5.79 -2.91 -7.62
C SER A 50 -5.45 -1.74 -8.54
N SER A 51 -6.45 -1.10 -9.15
CA SER A 51 -6.22 0.06 -10.03
C SER A 51 -5.64 1.26 -9.28
N ILE A 52 -6.17 1.60 -8.10
CA ILE A 52 -5.65 2.70 -7.28
C ILE A 52 -4.26 2.36 -6.73
N SER A 53 -4.08 1.11 -6.29
CA SER A 53 -2.79 0.66 -5.76
C SER A 53 -1.68 0.67 -6.80
N GLN A 54 -1.98 0.28 -8.05
CA GLN A 54 -1.04 0.38 -9.17
C GLN A 54 -0.57 1.82 -9.38
N LYS A 55 -1.50 2.79 -9.39
CA LYS A 55 -1.19 4.20 -9.58
C LYS A 55 -0.37 4.79 -8.43
N ALA A 56 -0.66 4.39 -7.20
CA ALA A 56 0.14 4.78 -6.05
C ALA A 56 1.56 4.22 -6.12
N ILE A 57 1.72 2.95 -6.53
CA ILE A 57 3.04 2.33 -6.72
C ILE A 57 3.83 3.09 -7.78
N GLU A 58 3.24 3.35 -8.96
CA GLU A 58 3.87 4.10 -10.04
C GLU A 58 4.40 5.46 -9.54
N TYR A 59 3.59 6.20 -8.79
CA TYR A 59 4.00 7.48 -8.22
C TYR A 59 5.20 7.36 -7.26
N PHE A 60 5.18 6.41 -6.33
CA PHE A 60 6.30 6.25 -5.40
C PHE A 60 7.57 5.75 -6.08
N GLU A 61 7.46 4.93 -7.13
CA GLU A 61 8.61 4.51 -7.92
C GLU A 61 9.23 5.70 -8.65
N GLU A 62 8.41 6.56 -9.29
CA GLU A 62 8.88 7.79 -9.93
C GLU A 62 9.54 8.78 -8.96
N VAL A 63 9.01 8.90 -7.74
CA VAL A 63 9.55 9.82 -6.72
C VAL A 63 10.83 9.27 -6.07
N ASN A 64 10.92 7.96 -5.84
CA ASN A 64 12.08 7.35 -5.20
C ASN A 64 13.28 7.18 -6.17
N ASP A 65 13.02 7.13 -7.48
CA ASP A 65 14.07 7.06 -8.52
C ASP A 65 14.60 8.45 -8.94
N ALA A 66 14.03 9.55 -8.43
CA ALA A 66 14.39 10.94 -8.72
C ALA A 66 15.43 11.51 -7.74
#